data_AF-A0A553JRD6-F1
#
_entry.id   AF-A0A553JRD6-F1
#
_cell.length_a   1.000
_cell.length_b   1.000
_cell.length_c   1.000
_cell.angle_alpha   90.00
_cell.angle_beta   90.00
_cell.angle_gamma   90.00
#
_symmetry.space_group_name_H-M   'P 1'
#
loop_
_entity.id
_entity.type
_entity.pdbx_description
1 polymer ?
#
loop_
_entity_poly.entity_id
_entity_poly.type
_entity_poly.pdbx_seq_one_letter_code
_entity_poly.pdbx_strand_id
1 'polypeptide(L)'
;MMNLTIKSSGDDVKTIQEMLAEMGFQPGSVDGLYGGKTEVAVIKFQEEQGLYADGVVGPNTWNAIREALAIHRDEQISPAVDDSGHTLMDWQRVSADRYKGGYDRFFLREDVASAYMRVYEQVQQAGGLITSSGARRSLKAKMNSSRSATSFHYTGRALDLFVGSGMKKTRTDPFIISPDGDRLWRVYARAEGGTQMDLKAVTYDSRETGKIVTGRFIDLTSLFKEEGFERIRARSSFFKKGPWLGAEWWHFQYEHGLEKGLSTFGDELLKVYSESELRETPVWQYRHRVFGVNWF
;
A
#
# COMPACT_ATOMS: atom_id res chain seq x y z
N MET A 1 6.78 -30.57 -8.75
CA MET A 1 5.86 -30.55 -9.91
C MET A 1 6.65 -30.92 -11.13
N MET A 2 6.05 -31.70 -12.03
CA MET A 2 6.66 -32.15 -13.29
C MET A 2 6.46 -31.07 -14.38
N ASN A 3 7.39 -30.95 -15.32
CA ASN A 3 7.25 -30.00 -16.44
C ASN A 3 6.16 -30.47 -17.40
N LEU A 4 5.31 -29.55 -17.87
CA LEU A 4 4.33 -29.84 -18.93
C LEU A 4 4.87 -29.42 -20.30
N THR A 5 4.67 -30.28 -21.30
CA THR A 5 5.13 -30.12 -22.69
C THR A 5 4.11 -30.71 -23.66
N ILE A 6 4.33 -30.63 -24.98
CA ILE A 6 3.42 -31.08 -26.06
C ILE A 6 3.00 -32.57 -26.06
N LYS A 7 3.45 -33.36 -25.07
CA LYS A 7 3.05 -34.77 -24.86
C LYS A 7 2.42 -35.01 -23.49
N SER A 8 2.31 -33.97 -22.67
CA SER A 8 1.68 -34.03 -21.36
C SER A 8 0.17 -34.11 -21.49
N SER A 9 -0.46 -34.84 -20.58
CA SER A 9 -1.91 -34.93 -20.47
C SER A 9 -2.33 -35.11 -19.02
N GLY A 10 -3.56 -34.69 -18.68
CA GLY A 10 -4.16 -34.86 -17.36
C GLY A 10 -4.56 -33.54 -16.71
N ASP A 11 -4.91 -33.60 -15.42
CA ASP A 11 -5.54 -32.49 -14.70
C ASP A 11 -4.64 -31.25 -14.60
N ASP A 12 -3.32 -31.43 -14.53
CA ASP A 12 -2.38 -30.31 -14.53
C ASP A 12 -2.42 -29.53 -15.85
N VAL A 13 -2.57 -30.23 -16.98
CA VAL A 13 -2.73 -29.59 -18.30
C VAL A 13 -4.07 -28.88 -18.39
N LYS A 14 -5.12 -29.52 -17.88
CA LYS A 14 -6.45 -28.92 -17.83
C LYS A 14 -6.45 -27.62 -17.03
N THR A 15 -5.78 -27.64 -15.89
CA THR A 15 -5.63 -26.49 -14.99
C THR A 15 -4.96 -25.31 -15.72
N ILE A 16 -3.84 -25.52 -16.43
CA ILE A 16 -3.22 -24.41 -17.15
C ILE A 16 -4.09 -23.90 -18.31
N GLN A 17 -4.82 -24.79 -18.99
CA GLN A 17 -5.70 -24.40 -20.10
C GLN A 17 -6.82 -23.52 -19.57
N GLU A 18 -7.40 -23.83 -18.42
CA GLU A 18 -8.40 -22.98 -17.74
C GLU A 18 -7.82 -21.61 -17.40
N MET A 19 -6.67 -21.57 -16.72
CA MET A 19 -6.04 -20.33 -16.27
C MET A 19 -5.63 -19.42 -17.44
N LEU A 20 -5.04 -19.99 -18.49
CA LEU A 20 -4.63 -19.25 -19.69
C LEU A 20 -5.84 -18.77 -20.50
N ALA A 21 -6.89 -19.58 -20.61
CA ALA A 21 -8.12 -19.18 -21.29
C ALA A 21 -8.80 -18.02 -20.57
N GLU A 22 -8.85 -18.07 -19.25
CA GLU A 22 -9.42 -17.01 -18.41
C GLU A 22 -8.70 -15.67 -18.64
N MET A 23 -7.36 -15.70 -18.67
CA MET A 23 -6.54 -14.52 -18.97
C MET A 23 -6.48 -14.17 -20.47
N GLY A 24 -7.22 -14.85 -21.35
CA GLY A 24 -7.34 -14.51 -22.77
C GLY A 24 -6.30 -15.08 -23.73
N PHE A 25 -5.40 -15.98 -23.29
CA PHE A 25 -4.30 -16.52 -24.10
C PHE A 25 -4.70 -17.63 -25.11
N GLN A 26 -5.97 -18.02 -25.15
CA GLN A 26 -6.55 -18.96 -26.14
C GLN A 26 -5.80 -20.30 -26.31
N PRO A 27 -5.68 -21.14 -25.26
CA PRO A 27 -4.97 -22.43 -25.33
C PRO A 27 -5.70 -23.52 -26.14
N GLY A 28 -6.85 -23.20 -26.73
CA GLY A 28 -7.73 -24.18 -27.38
C GLY A 28 -8.72 -24.79 -26.39
N SER A 29 -9.13 -26.03 -26.63
CA SER A 29 -10.07 -26.73 -25.76
C SER A 29 -9.43 -27.07 -24.41
N VAL A 30 -10.21 -26.96 -23.33
CA VAL A 30 -9.83 -27.41 -21.99
C VAL A 30 -10.09 -28.91 -21.87
N ASP A 31 -9.27 -29.69 -22.55
CA ASP A 31 -9.40 -31.15 -22.70
C ASP A 31 -8.35 -31.93 -21.90
N GLY A 32 -7.41 -31.23 -21.25
CA GLY A 32 -6.31 -31.85 -20.54
C GLY A 32 -5.26 -32.45 -21.47
N LEU A 33 -5.24 -32.09 -22.76
CA LEU A 33 -4.23 -32.50 -23.74
C LEU A 33 -3.35 -31.31 -24.11
N TYR A 34 -2.05 -31.43 -23.88
CA TYR A 34 -1.13 -30.34 -24.18
C TYR A 34 -0.79 -30.40 -25.69
N GLY A 35 -1.66 -29.83 -26.52
CA GLY A 35 -1.47 -29.73 -27.96
C GLY A 35 -0.77 -28.43 -28.40
N GLY A 36 -0.58 -28.27 -29.70
CA GLY A 36 0.11 -27.09 -30.26
C GLY A 36 -0.57 -25.75 -29.95
N LYS A 37 -1.90 -25.71 -29.74
CA LYS A 37 -2.59 -24.49 -29.29
C LYS A 37 -2.23 -24.11 -27.85
N THR A 38 -2.15 -25.09 -26.96
CA THR A 38 -1.70 -24.88 -25.57
C THR A 38 -0.25 -24.40 -25.54
N GLU A 39 0.62 -24.99 -26.36
CA GLU A 39 2.03 -24.57 -26.48
C GLU A 39 2.15 -23.11 -26.94
N VAL A 40 1.45 -22.72 -28.00
CA VAL A 40 1.43 -21.34 -28.50
C VAL A 40 0.92 -20.36 -27.44
N ALA A 41 -0.13 -20.73 -26.69
CA ALA A 41 -0.65 -19.89 -25.60
C ALA A 41 0.35 -19.72 -24.46
N VAL A 42 1.09 -20.78 -24.10
CA VAL A 42 2.14 -20.72 -23.08
C VAL A 42 3.33 -19.87 -23.54
N ILE A 43 3.76 -19.99 -24.80
CA ILE A 43 4.83 -19.15 -25.36
C ILE A 43 4.45 -17.67 -25.27
N LYS A 44 3.24 -17.30 -25.73
CA LYS A 44 2.75 -15.92 -25.63
C LYS A 44 2.71 -15.41 -24.19
N PHE A 45 2.20 -16.23 -23.27
CA PHE A 45 2.19 -15.90 -21.85
C PHE A 45 3.61 -15.68 -21.32
N GLN A 46 4.55 -16.56 -21.66
CA GLN A 46 5.96 -16.43 -21.25
C GLN A 46 6.59 -15.15 -21.81
N GLU A 47 6.33 -14.81 -23.07
CA GLU A 47 6.80 -13.55 -23.69
C GLU A 47 6.26 -12.33 -22.95
N GLU A 48 4.95 -12.28 -22.66
CA GLU A 48 4.32 -11.16 -21.96
C GLU A 48 4.81 -11.02 -20.51
N GLN A 49 5.17 -12.12 -19.85
CA GLN A 49 5.71 -12.11 -18.50
C GLN A 49 7.24 -11.98 -18.43
N GLY A 50 7.92 -11.79 -19.57
CA GLY A 50 9.38 -11.66 -19.64
C GLY A 50 10.14 -12.92 -19.23
N LEU A 51 9.53 -14.10 -19.39
CA LEU A 51 10.15 -15.40 -19.15
C LEU A 51 10.85 -15.92 -20.41
N TYR A 52 11.66 -16.97 -20.25
CA TYR A 52 12.17 -17.71 -21.40
C TYR A 52 11.01 -18.46 -22.08
N ALA A 53 10.66 -18.04 -23.31
CA ALA A 53 9.47 -18.47 -24.03
C ALA A 53 9.70 -19.77 -24.83
N ASP A 54 9.85 -20.88 -24.11
CA ASP A 54 10.13 -22.20 -24.66
C ASP A 54 8.90 -23.10 -24.80
N GLY A 55 7.72 -22.63 -24.41
CA GLY A 55 6.49 -23.42 -24.41
C GLY A 55 6.46 -24.51 -23.34
N VAL A 56 7.41 -24.51 -22.40
CA VAL A 56 7.48 -25.50 -21.32
C VAL A 56 6.93 -24.90 -20.03
N VAL A 57 5.92 -25.55 -19.44
CA VAL A 57 5.40 -25.12 -18.14
C VAL A 57 6.21 -25.78 -17.02
N GLY A 58 7.34 -25.14 -16.70
CA GLY A 58 8.14 -25.43 -15.51
C GLY A 58 7.68 -24.65 -14.27
N PRO A 59 8.36 -24.80 -13.12
CA PRO A 59 7.98 -24.14 -11.87
C PRO A 59 7.84 -22.61 -11.95
N ASN A 60 8.70 -21.95 -12.74
CA ASN A 60 8.64 -20.50 -12.92
C ASN A 60 7.40 -20.08 -13.70
N THR A 61 7.10 -20.77 -14.81
CA THR A 61 5.89 -20.53 -15.61
C THR A 61 4.63 -20.79 -14.78
N TRP A 62 4.60 -21.85 -13.96
CA TRP A 62 3.49 -22.13 -13.05
C TRP A 62 3.23 -21.00 -12.05
N ASN A 63 4.29 -20.51 -11.41
CA ASN A 63 4.17 -19.42 -10.44
C ASN A 63 3.70 -18.13 -11.12
N ALA A 64 4.26 -17.80 -12.27
CA ALA A 64 3.85 -16.64 -13.05
C ALA A 64 2.38 -16.72 -13.48
N ILE A 65 1.89 -17.87 -13.99
CA ILE A 65 0.48 -18.05 -14.37
C ILE A 65 -0.43 -17.80 -13.16
N ARG A 66 -0.08 -18.32 -11.98
CA ARG A 66 -0.90 -18.15 -10.77
C ARG A 66 -0.89 -16.70 -10.27
N GLU A 67 0.25 -16.02 -10.32
CA GLU A 67 0.36 -14.62 -9.92
C GLU A 67 -0.41 -13.72 -10.90
N ALA A 68 -0.20 -13.89 -12.20
CA ALA A 68 -0.91 -13.17 -13.24
C ALA A 68 -2.43 -13.41 -13.17
N LEU A 69 -2.87 -14.64 -12.93
CA LEU A 69 -4.29 -14.95 -12.76
C LEU A 69 -4.88 -14.29 -11.52
N ALA A 70 -4.13 -14.25 -10.41
CA ALA A 70 -4.58 -13.58 -9.20
C ALA A 70 -4.74 -12.07 -9.44
N ILE A 71 -3.83 -11.44 -10.20
CA ILE A 71 -3.91 -10.04 -10.61
C ILE A 71 -5.10 -9.82 -11.55
N HIS A 72 -5.21 -10.64 -12.60
CA HIS A 72 -6.29 -10.56 -13.59
C HIS A 72 -7.68 -10.69 -12.96
N ARG A 73 -7.83 -11.60 -11.99
CA ARG A 73 -9.07 -11.75 -11.22
C ARG A 73 -9.33 -10.57 -10.29
N ASP A 74 -8.30 -9.94 -9.73
CA ASP A 74 -8.42 -8.71 -8.94
C ASP A 74 -8.89 -7.54 -9.84
N GLU A 75 -8.42 -7.49 -11.09
CA GLU A 75 -8.75 -6.47 -12.09
C GLU A 75 -10.14 -6.67 -12.76
N GLN A 76 -10.65 -7.90 -12.83
CA GLN A 76 -11.97 -8.23 -13.42
C GLN A 76 -13.16 -8.22 -12.44
N ILE A 77 -12.95 -7.84 -11.18
CA ILE A 77 -14.06 -7.63 -10.25
C ILE A 77 -14.88 -6.45 -10.80
N SER A 78 -16.15 -6.69 -11.19
CA SER A 78 -17.12 -5.58 -11.32
C SER A 78 -17.05 -4.80 -10.03
N PRO A 79 -16.87 -3.47 -10.07
CA PRO A 79 -16.51 -2.71 -8.88
C PRO A 79 -17.53 -3.01 -7.79
N ALA A 80 -17.01 -3.29 -6.59
CA ALA A 80 -17.84 -3.81 -5.50
C ALA A 80 -19.05 -2.87 -5.31
N VAL A 81 -20.24 -3.42 -5.10
CA VAL A 81 -21.44 -2.61 -4.85
C VAL A 81 -21.89 -2.73 -3.41
N ASP A 82 -22.43 -1.65 -2.87
CA ASP A 82 -23.06 -1.67 -1.55
C ASP A 82 -24.43 -2.38 -1.56
N ASP A 83 -25.06 -2.43 -0.38
CA ASP A 83 -26.36 -3.09 -0.20
C ASP A 83 -27.50 -2.45 -1.03
N SER A 84 -27.28 -1.24 -1.57
CA SER A 84 -28.22 -0.51 -2.44
C SER A 84 -27.86 -0.57 -3.92
N GLY A 85 -26.77 -1.25 -4.28
CA GLY A 85 -26.27 -1.35 -5.65
C GLY A 85 -25.40 -0.18 -6.10
N HIS A 86 -25.00 0.72 -5.20
CA HIS A 86 -24.05 1.78 -5.53
C HIS A 86 -22.62 1.23 -5.60
N THR A 87 -21.87 1.66 -6.61
CA THR A 87 -20.46 1.35 -6.78
C THR A 87 -19.62 1.91 -5.61
N LEU A 88 -18.91 1.02 -4.92
CA LEU A 88 -17.88 1.33 -3.94
C LEU A 88 -16.58 1.69 -4.66
N MET A 89 -15.75 2.46 -3.97
CA MET A 89 -14.39 2.77 -4.39
C MET A 89 -13.48 1.55 -4.29
N ASP A 90 -12.60 1.40 -5.27
CA ASP A 90 -11.71 0.25 -5.36
C ASP A 90 -10.47 0.35 -4.46
N TRP A 91 -9.90 -0.80 -4.12
CA TRP A 91 -8.61 -0.93 -3.47
C TRP A 91 -7.51 -1.12 -4.52
N GLN A 92 -6.67 -0.11 -4.70
CA GLN A 92 -5.56 -0.18 -5.64
C GLN A 92 -4.27 -0.58 -4.95
N ARG A 93 -3.55 -1.53 -5.55
CA ARG A 93 -2.21 -1.91 -5.13
C ARG A 93 -1.20 -0.93 -5.73
N VAL A 94 -0.51 -0.19 -4.87
CA VAL A 94 0.51 0.80 -5.25
C VAL A 94 1.92 0.32 -4.92
N SER A 95 2.90 0.82 -5.66
CA SER A 95 4.33 0.53 -5.48
C SER A 95 4.89 1.21 -4.23
N ALA A 96 5.92 0.61 -3.64
CA ALA A 96 6.74 1.20 -2.59
C ALA A 96 8.17 0.65 -2.68
N ASP A 97 9.12 1.28 -2.00
CA ASP A 97 10.50 0.79 -2.06
C ASP A 97 10.80 -0.22 -0.95
N ARG A 98 11.24 -1.41 -1.37
CA ARG A 98 11.72 -2.44 -0.45
C ARG A 98 12.92 -1.89 0.33
N TYR A 99 12.76 -1.74 1.64
CA TYR A 99 13.87 -1.39 2.53
C TYR A 99 13.81 -2.22 3.80
N LYS A 100 14.80 -3.11 3.96
CA LYS A 100 14.86 -4.08 5.07
C LYS A 100 13.56 -4.88 5.17
N GLY A 101 12.80 -4.70 6.26
CA GLY A 101 11.53 -5.39 6.51
C GLY A 101 10.30 -4.66 5.98
N GLY A 102 10.45 -3.50 5.32
CA GLY A 102 9.34 -2.77 4.72
C GLY A 102 8.72 -3.49 3.53
N TYR A 103 7.49 -3.14 3.18
CA TYR A 103 6.80 -3.64 1.99
C TYR A 103 7.24 -2.89 0.74
N ASP A 104 7.25 -3.59 -0.38
CA ASP A 104 7.49 -3.07 -1.74
C ASP A 104 6.19 -2.73 -2.49
N ARG A 105 5.05 -3.00 -1.87
CA ARG A 105 3.71 -2.68 -2.35
C ARG A 105 2.71 -2.71 -1.23
N PHE A 106 1.63 -1.93 -1.34
CA PHE A 106 0.54 -1.92 -0.38
C PHE A 106 -0.75 -1.44 -1.03
N PHE A 107 -1.87 -1.55 -0.33
CA PHE A 107 -3.18 -1.15 -0.84
C PHE A 107 -3.64 0.19 -0.27
N LEU A 108 -4.12 1.06 -1.16
CA LEU A 108 -4.81 2.32 -0.85
C LEU A 108 -6.18 2.33 -1.54
N ARG A 109 -7.07 3.21 -1.08
CA ARG A 109 -8.30 3.52 -1.82
C ARG A 109 -7.94 4.24 -3.13
N GLU A 110 -8.66 4.00 -4.22
CA GLU A 110 -8.31 4.46 -5.57
C GLU A 110 -7.94 5.96 -5.71
N ASP A 111 -8.67 6.85 -5.02
CA ASP A 111 -8.41 8.30 -5.04
C ASP A 111 -7.12 8.65 -4.29
N VAL A 112 -6.89 7.98 -3.16
CA VAL A 112 -5.68 8.09 -2.34
C VAL A 112 -4.46 7.48 -3.06
N ALA A 113 -4.66 6.37 -3.77
CA ALA A 113 -3.63 5.70 -4.55
C ALA A 113 -3.10 6.61 -5.65
N SER A 114 -3.99 7.27 -6.38
CA SER A 114 -3.64 8.25 -7.42
C SER A 114 -2.81 9.41 -6.86
N ALA A 115 -3.20 9.96 -5.71
CA ALA A 115 -2.47 11.03 -5.03
C ALA A 115 -1.09 10.56 -4.53
N TYR A 116 -1.03 9.37 -3.93
CA TYR A 116 0.23 8.76 -3.49
C TYR A 116 1.20 8.53 -4.65
N MET A 117 0.73 8.01 -5.78
CA MET A 117 1.61 7.68 -6.91
C MET A 117 2.26 8.93 -7.53
N ARG A 118 1.57 10.09 -7.52
CA ARG A 118 2.19 11.36 -7.93
C ARG A 118 3.34 11.79 -7.01
N VAL A 119 3.22 11.56 -5.69
CA VAL A 119 4.33 11.77 -4.76
C VAL A 119 5.45 10.75 -5.01
N TYR A 120 5.09 9.48 -5.16
CA TYR A 120 6.03 8.39 -5.38
C TYR A 120 6.90 8.62 -6.62
N GLU A 121 6.29 8.94 -7.76
CA GLU A 121 6.98 9.20 -9.01
C GLU A 121 7.95 10.38 -8.91
N GLN A 122 7.56 11.48 -8.26
CA GLN A 122 8.45 12.62 -8.04
C GLN A 122 9.67 12.25 -7.17
N VAL A 123 9.46 11.43 -6.14
CA VAL A 123 10.55 10.96 -5.29
C VAL A 123 11.49 10.01 -6.05
N GLN A 124 10.94 9.08 -6.85
CA GLN A 124 11.74 8.18 -7.68
C GLN A 124 12.56 8.93 -8.73
N GLN A 125 11.97 9.93 -9.40
CA GLN A 125 12.66 10.76 -10.40
C GLN A 125 13.87 11.50 -9.82
N ALA A 126 13.80 11.86 -8.54
CA ALA A 126 14.90 12.47 -7.81
C ALA A 126 15.86 11.44 -7.18
N GLY A 127 15.73 10.14 -7.47
CA GLY A 127 16.57 9.08 -6.91
C GLY A 127 16.41 8.95 -5.39
N GLY A 128 15.23 9.30 -4.86
CA GLY A 128 14.85 9.09 -3.47
C GLY A 128 14.05 7.81 -3.30
N LEU A 129 13.73 7.47 -2.03
CA LEU A 129 12.92 6.30 -1.69
C LEU A 129 11.69 6.68 -0.87
N ILE A 130 10.56 6.03 -1.14
CA ILE A 130 9.39 5.95 -0.27
C ILE A 130 9.19 4.51 0.18
N THR A 131 9.74 4.19 1.35
CA THR A 131 9.61 2.88 1.98
C THR A 131 8.31 2.77 2.77
N SER A 132 7.67 1.59 2.86
CA SER A 132 6.34 1.45 3.48
C SER A 132 6.26 0.36 4.56
N SER A 133 5.51 0.65 5.64
CA SER A 133 5.01 -0.34 6.63
C SER A 133 3.57 -0.77 6.34
N GLY A 134 3.02 -0.38 5.19
CA GLY A 134 1.67 -0.69 4.75
C GLY A 134 0.69 0.46 4.99
N ALA A 135 -0.57 0.19 4.64
CA ALA A 135 -1.64 1.18 4.69
C ALA A 135 -2.96 0.52 5.11
N ARG A 136 -3.55 -0.33 4.27
CA ARG A 136 -4.82 -1.01 4.58
C ARG A 136 -4.74 -1.85 5.85
N ARG A 137 -5.68 -1.61 6.78
CA ARG A 137 -5.85 -2.42 7.99
C ARG A 137 -7.03 -3.37 7.87
N SER A 138 -6.85 -4.61 8.31
CA SER A 138 -7.91 -5.62 8.31
C SER A 138 -9.04 -5.25 9.28
N LEU A 139 -10.28 -5.29 8.78
CA LEU A 139 -11.49 -5.09 9.59
C LEU A 139 -11.68 -6.18 10.66
N LYS A 140 -11.12 -7.38 10.47
CA LYS A 140 -11.25 -8.52 11.40
C LYS A 140 -10.38 -8.38 12.67
N ALA A 141 -9.50 -7.40 12.73
CA ALA A 141 -8.59 -7.21 13.85
C ALA A 141 -9.34 -6.69 15.09
N LYS A 142 -9.09 -7.27 16.28
CA LYS A 142 -9.70 -6.78 17.55
C LYS A 142 -9.23 -5.36 17.89
N MET A 143 -10.13 -4.48 18.31
CA MET A 143 -9.78 -3.13 18.80
C MET A 143 -9.07 -3.19 20.16
N ASN A 144 -8.13 -2.25 20.39
CA ASN A 144 -7.42 -2.08 21.66
C ASN A 144 -6.82 -0.67 21.78
N SER A 145 -6.09 -0.37 22.86
CA SER A 145 -5.49 0.95 23.11
C SER A 145 -4.52 1.43 22.02
N SER A 146 -3.98 0.52 21.21
CA SER A 146 -3.10 0.83 20.08
C SER A 146 -3.81 0.74 18.72
N ARG A 147 -5.10 0.38 18.71
CA ARG A 147 -5.90 0.17 17.50
C ARG A 147 -7.27 0.84 17.67
N SER A 148 -7.34 2.12 17.29
CA SER A 148 -8.58 2.90 17.28
C SER A 148 -9.57 2.34 16.25
N ALA A 149 -10.87 2.34 16.58
CA ALA A 149 -11.95 2.04 15.65
C ALA A 149 -12.12 3.10 14.55
N THR A 150 -11.64 4.33 14.78
CA THR A 150 -11.69 5.46 13.84
C THR A 150 -10.33 5.69 13.16
N SER A 151 -9.63 4.59 12.82
CA SER A 151 -8.30 4.64 12.20
C SER A 151 -8.42 4.75 10.68
N PHE A 152 -7.82 5.77 10.07
CA PHE A 152 -7.86 6.00 8.61
C PHE A 152 -7.32 4.84 7.76
N HIS A 153 -6.49 3.98 8.34
CA HIS A 153 -6.07 2.74 7.69
C HIS A 153 -7.23 1.80 7.29
N TYR A 154 -8.39 1.87 7.95
CA TYR A 154 -9.55 1.06 7.53
C TYR A 154 -10.17 1.61 6.24
N THR A 155 -10.23 2.94 6.07
CA THR A 155 -10.83 3.61 4.90
C THR A 155 -9.89 3.69 3.69
N GLY A 156 -8.65 3.22 3.84
CA GLY A 156 -7.63 3.31 2.79
C GLY A 156 -7.04 4.71 2.62
N ARG A 157 -7.33 5.62 3.55
CA ARG A 157 -6.89 7.02 3.55
C ARG A 157 -5.64 7.29 4.39
N ALA A 158 -4.92 6.27 4.82
CA ALA A 158 -3.66 6.45 5.55
C ALA A 158 -2.61 5.43 5.15
N LEU A 159 -1.36 5.88 5.17
CA LEU A 159 -0.17 5.07 4.94
C LEU A 159 0.86 5.33 6.05
N ASP A 160 1.65 4.30 6.32
CA ASP A 160 2.79 4.38 7.22
C ASP A 160 4.08 4.15 6.43
N LEU A 161 5.02 5.08 6.55
CA LEU A 161 6.37 4.86 6.05
C LEU A 161 7.09 3.76 6.83
N PHE A 162 8.02 3.04 6.20
CA PHE A 162 8.86 2.10 6.92
C PHE A 162 9.91 2.81 7.77
N VAL A 163 9.85 2.53 9.07
CA VAL A 163 10.71 3.18 10.05
C VAL A 163 12.05 2.44 10.13
N GLY A 164 12.99 2.82 9.26
CA GLY A 164 14.28 2.15 9.07
C GLY A 164 15.04 1.80 10.37
N SER A 165 15.48 2.79 11.15
CA SER A 165 16.10 2.55 12.47
C SER A 165 15.34 3.18 13.65
N GLY A 166 14.20 3.83 13.39
CA GLY A 166 13.45 4.53 14.44
C GLY A 166 14.11 5.82 14.91
N MET A 167 14.67 6.61 13.98
CA MET A 167 15.34 7.89 14.27
C MET A 167 16.66 7.72 15.04
N LYS A 168 17.40 6.62 14.83
CA LYS A 168 18.68 6.38 15.51
C LYS A 168 19.88 6.62 14.62
N LYS A 169 19.77 6.23 13.34
CA LYS A 169 20.89 6.21 12.39
C LYS A 169 20.71 7.31 11.35
N THR A 170 20.87 8.56 11.77
CA THR A 170 20.71 9.74 10.89
C THR A 170 21.54 9.63 9.62
N ARG A 171 22.71 8.99 9.61
CA ARG A 171 23.53 8.84 8.40
C ARG A 171 22.91 7.92 7.34
N THR A 172 22.17 6.90 7.75
CA THR A 172 21.73 5.79 6.86
C THR A 172 20.22 5.62 6.78
N ASP A 173 19.46 6.29 7.66
CA ASP A 173 18.01 6.26 7.59
C ASP A 173 17.55 6.94 6.29
N PRO A 174 16.56 6.37 5.59
CA PRO A 174 16.03 6.94 4.34
C PRO A 174 15.34 8.28 4.60
N PHE A 175 14.82 8.47 5.80
CA PHE A 175 14.13 9.68 6.22
C PHE A 175 14.87 10.39 7.34
N ILE A 176 14.91 11.71 7.25
CA ILE A 176 15.32 12.62 8.31
C ILE A 176 14.11 13.42 8.74
N ILE A 177 13.92 13.58 10.05
CA ILE A 177 12.80 14.36 10.57
C ILE A 177 13.28 15.57 11.36
N SER A 178 12.53 16.65 11.28
CA SER A 178 12.76 17.88 12.04
C SER A 178 11.47 18.36 12.71
N PRO A 179 11.53 19.04 13.88
CA PRO A 179 10.35 19.61 14.51
C PRO A 179 9.75 20.70 13.63
N ASP A 180 8.42 20.82 13.63
CA ASP A 180 7.70 21.79 12.81
C ASP A 180 6.40 22.24 13.50
N GLY A 181 6.53 22.86 14.67
CA GLY A 181 5.41 23.36 15.48
C GLY A 181 4.92 22.39 16.56
N ASP A 182 3.69 22.59 17.07
CA ASP A 182 3.12 21.82 18.19
C ASP A 182 3.04 20.32 17.88
N ARG A 183 4.08 19.59 18.30
CA ARG A 183 4.21 18.13 18.23
C ARG A 183 4.12 17.56 16.81
N LEU A 184 4.41 18.38 15.80
CA LEU A 184 4.44 17.97 14.41
C LEU A 184 5.88 17.76 13.92
N TRP A 185 6.03 16.82 12.99
CA TRP A 185 7.31 16.51 12.35
C TRP A 185 7.25 16.87 10.87
N ARG A 186 8.31 17.49 10.38
CA ARG A 186 8.60 17.54 8.95
C ARG A 186 9.49 16.35 8.61
N VAL A 187 9.17 15.66 7.52
CA VAL A 187 9.83 14.44 7.06
C VAL A 187 10.50 14.74 5.74
N TYR A 188 11.79 14.40 5.67
CA TYR A 188 12.62 14.61 4.50
C TYR A 188 13.15 13.27 4.00
N ALA A 189 12.95 12.95 2.72
CA ALA A 189 13.54 11.79 2.09
C ALA A 189 14.95 12.12 1.57
N ARG A 190 15.92 11.24 1.80
CA ARG A 190 17.22 11.32 1.13
C ARG A 190 17.04 11.04 -0.35
N ALA A 191 17.64 11.85 -1.20
CA ALA A 191 17.52 11.72 -2.64
C ALA A 191 18.72 12.33 -3.36
N GLU A 192 19.22 11.67 -4.41
CA GLU A 192 20.34 12.18 -5.21
C GLU A 192 20.01 13.51 -5.89
N GLY A 193 18.78 13.67 -6.37
CA GLY A 193 18.24 14.88 -6.98
C GLY A 193 17.71 15.93 -6.00
N GLY A 194 17.65 15.64 -4.69
CA GLY A 194 17.03 16.54 -3.69
C GLY A 194 17.78 17.85 -3.44
N THR A 195 17.19 18.78 -2.69
CA THR A 195 17.83 20.06 -2.35
C THR A 195 18.95 19.87 -1.33
N GLN A 196 20.11 20.49 -1.56
CA GLN A 196 21.20 20.51 -0.59
C GLN A 196 20.81 21.37 0.62
N MET A 197 20.81 20.79 1.81
CA MET A 197 20.41 21.49 3.04
C MET A 197 21.05 20.90 4.30
N ASP A 198 21.09 21.73 5.34
CA ASP A 198 21.44 21.34 6.70
C ASP A 198 20.17 21.19 7.53
N LEU A 199 19.84 19.95 7.88
CA LEU A 199 18.65 19.62 8.66
C LEU A 199 18.98 19.49 10.14
N LYS A 200 18.22 20.16 11.00
CA LYS A 200 18.21 19.88 12.43
C LYS A 200 17.38 18.62 12.71
N ALA A 201 18.02 17.47 12.54
CA ALA A 201 17.41 16.16 12.68
C ALA A 201 17.10 15.84 14.15
N VAL A 202 15.92 15.32 14.44
CA VAL A 202 15.60 14.78 15.77
C VAL A 202 15.88 13.29 15.79
N THR A 203 16.65 12.87 16.79
CA THR A 203 16.93 11.45 17.06
C THR A 203 16.30 11.01 18.36
N TYR A 204 16.10 9.70 18.54
CA TYR A 204 15.56 9.15 19.78
C TYR A 204 16.30 9.63 21.04
N ASP A 205 17.63 9.73 20.96
CA ASP A 205 18.51 10.17 22.06
C ASP A 205 18.78 11.69 22.07
N SER A 206 18.25 12.43 21.10
CA SER A 206 18.47 13.89 20.97
C SER A 206 17.21 14.58 20.49
N ARG A 207 16.10 14.31 21.22
CA ARG A 207 14.76 14.78 20.86
C ARG A 207 14.60 16.30 20.96
N GLU A 208 15.34 16.92 21.88
CA GLU A 208 15.25 18.35 22.20
C GLU A 208 16.32 19.17 21.50
N THR A 209 17.57 18.72 21.56
CA THR A 209 18.72 19.45 21.01
C THR A 209 18.85 19.30 19.49
N GLY A 210 18.40 18.16 18.94
CA GLY A 210 18.59 17.80 17.54
C GLY A 210 20.07 17.55 17.18
N LYS A 211 20.31 17.10 15.96
CA LYS A 211 21.64 16.90 15.34
C LYS A 211 21.62 17.50 13.95
N ILE A 212 22.66 18.25 13.59
CA ILE A 212 22.78 18.77 12.22
C ILE A 212 23.15 17.62 11.28
N VAL A 213 22.38 17.49 10.21
CA VAL A 213 22.58 16.48 9.16
C VAL A 213 22.57 17.19 7.82
N THR A 214 23.72 17.24 7.17
CA THR A 214 23.89 17.80 5.83
C THR A 214 23.64 16.74 4.77
N GLY A 215 23.01 17.13 3.66
CA GLY A 215 22.79 16.24 2.52
C GLY A 215 21.79 16.80 1.51
N ARG A 216 21.45 15.98 0.52
CA ARG A 216 20.41 16.26 -0.46
C ARG A 216 19.11 15.57 -0.04
N PHE A 217 18.05 16.36 0.03
CA PHE A 217 16.77 15.91 0.56
C PHE A 217 15.58 16.46 -0.21
N ILE A 218 14.50 15.68 -0.22
CA ILE A 218 13.17 16.09 -0.67
C ILE A 218 12.32 16.33 0.57
N ASP A 219 11.62 17.46 0.62
CA ASP A 219 10.63 17.73 1.67
C ASP A 219 9.36 16.91 1.41
N LEU A 220 9.38 15.68 1.91
CA LEU A 220 8.32 14.72 1.70
C LEU A 220 7.00 15.18 2.34
N THR A 221 7.07 15.92 3.47
CA THR A 221 5.88 16.52 4.08
C THR A 221 5.21 17.53 3.18
N SER A 222 5.97 18.39 2.51
CA SER A 222 5.40 19.37 1.57
C SER A 222 4.80 18.68 0.34
N LEU A 223 5.49 17.70 -0.26
CA LEU A 223 4.95 16.94 -1.40
C LEU A 223 3.65 16.20 -1.07
N PHE A 224 3.61 15.51 0.08
CA PHE A 224 2.38 14.85 0.53
C PHE A 224 1.24 15.86 0.73
N LYS A 225 1.54 17.04 1.28
CA LYS A 225 0.56 18.08 1.51
C LYS A 225 -0.02 18.67 0.22
N GLU A 226 0.81 18.87 -0.80
CA GLU A 226 0.36 19.30 -2.13
C GLU A 226 -0.65 18.30 -2.72
N GLU A 227 -0.46 17.01 -2.42
CA GLU A 227 -1.35 15.92 -2.80
C GLU A 227 -2.44 15.64 -1.76
N GLY A 228 -2.72 16.56 -0.83
CA GLY A 228 -3.87 16.45 0.07
C GLY A 228 -3.70 15.51 1.28
N PHE A 229 -2.48 15.06 1.55
CA PHE A 229 -2.14 14.34 2.76
C PHE A 229 -1.71 15.29 3.88
N GLU A 230 -2.17 14.99 5.08
CA GLU A 230 -1.78 15.63 6.31
C GLU A 230 -0.97 14.67 7.17
N ARG A 231 -0.11 15.25 8.00
CA ARG A 231 0.72 14.54 8.98
C ARG A 231 0.02 14.52 10.33
N ILE A 232 0.32 13.52 11.16
CA ILE A 232 -0.24 13.45 12.51
C ILE A 232 0.68 14.01 13.58
N ARG A 233 0.07 14.50 14.67
CA ARG A 233 0.80 14.96 15.85
C ARG A 233 1.37 13.75 16.60
N ALA A 234 2.61 13.90 17.04
CA ALA A 234 3.17 12.99 18.02
C ALA A 234 2.32 12.99 19.30
N ARG A 235 2.25 11.81 19.92
CA ARG A 235 1.57 11.63 21.21
C ARG A 235 2.26 12.48 22.27
N SER A 236 1.47 13.09 23.14
CA SER A 236 2.01 13.89 24.27
C SER A 236 2.96 13.08 25.16
N SER A 237 2.74 11.76 25.27
CA SER A 237 3.63 10.86 26.01
C SER A 237 5.04 10.79 25.43
N PHE A 238 5.24 10.93 24.11
CA PHE A 238 6.57 10.91 23.49
C PHE A 238 7.48 12.02 24.04
N PHE A 239 6.93 13.22 24.22
CA PHE A 239 7.66 14.37 24.78
C PHE A 239 7.85 14.26 26.30
N LYS A 240 7.07 13.42 26.98
CA LYS A 240 7.28 13.06 28.39
C LYS A 240 8.21 11.85 28.55
N LYS A 241 9.19 11.71 27.65
CA LYS A 241 10.14 10.58 27.58
C LYS A 241 9.48 9.20 27.39
N GLY A 242 8.27 9.17 26.83
CA GLY A 242 7.59 7.95 26.44
C GLY A 242 8.25 7.24 25.24
N PRO A 243 7.65 6.13 24.78
CA PRO A 243 8.22 5.27 23.75
C PRO A 243 8.32 6.01 22.41
N TRP A 244 9.30 5.63 21.58
CA TRP A 244 9.53 6.25 20.27
C TRP A 244 8.34 6.11 19.32
N LEU A 245 7.54 5.06 19.48
CA LEU A 245 6.31 4.85 18.72
C LEU A 245 5.30 6.00 18.91
N GLY A 246 5.43 6.78 19.98
CA GLY A 246 4.62 7.98 20.16
C GLY A 246 5.05 9.15 19.26
N ALA A 247 6.15 9.05 18.50
CA ALA A 247 6.59 10.11 17.60
C ALA A 247 5.68 10.25 16.37
N GLU A 248 5.16 9.12 15.86
CA GLU A 248 4.14 9.05 14.80
C GLU A 248 4.50 9.76 13.47
N TRP A 249 5.77 10.12 13.25
CA TRP A 249 6.20 10.90 12.08
C TRP A 249 6.08 10.15 10.74
N TRP A 250 5.95 8.82 10.77
CA TRP A 250 5.82 7.99 9.57
C TRP A 250 4.41 7.97 8.99
N HIS A 251 3.42 8.46 9.72
CA HIS A 251 2.01 8.32 9.37
C HIS A 251 1.50 9.55 8.62
N PHE A 252 0.99 9.31 7.42
CA PHE A 252 0.35 10.30 6.57
C PHE A 252 -1.10 9.91 6.33
N GLN A 253 -2.01 10.87 6.50
CA GLN A 253 -3.45 10.70 6.34
C GLN A 253 -3.98 11.62 5.24
N TYR A 254 -4.67 11.06 4.27
CA TYR A 254 -5.29 11.81 3.18
C TYR A 254 -6.55 12.51 3.71
N GLU A 255 -6.53 13.84 3.79
CA GLU A 255 -7.63 14.66 4.29
C GLU A 255 -8.37 15.44 3.19
N HIS A 256 -7.89 15.36 1.94
CA HIS A 256 -8.55 16.04 0.82
C HIS A 256 -10.04 15.64 0.71
N GLY A 257 -10.90 16.65 0.55
CA GLY A 257 -12.35 16.49 0.48
C GLY A 257 -13.03 16.16 1.81
N LEU A 258 -12.30 16.12 2.93
CA LEU A 258 -12.92 16.03 4.26
C LEU A 258 -13.29 17.43 4.76
N GLU A 259 -14.53 17.58 5.21
CA GLU A 259 -15.07 18.84 5.70
C GLU A 259 -15.34 18.74 7.21
N LYS A 260 -14.74 19.66 7.97
CA LYS A 260 -14.89 19.70 9.42
C LYS A 260 -16.35 19.89 9.81
N GLY A 261 -16.85 19.01 10.68
CA GLY A 261 -18.24 19.05 11.12
C GLY A 261 -19.26 18.50 10.13
N LEU A 262 -18.83 18.00 8.96
CA LEU A 262 -19.70 17.41 7.95
C LEU A 262 -19.32 15.96 7.61
N SER A 263 -18.05 15.69 7.35
CA SER A 263 -17.60 14.32 7.08
C SER A 263 -17.57 13.49 8.36
N THR A 264 -18.02 12.24 8.33
CA THR A 264 -17.80 11.28 9.41
C THR A 264 -16.82 10.18 8.99
N PHE A 265 -16.24 9.48 9.97
CA PHE A 265 -15.39 8.33 9.68
C PHE A 265 -16.21 7.17 9.05
N GLY A 266 -17.47 7.03 9.46
CA GLY A 266 -18.40 6.06 8.94
C GLY A 266 -18.71 6.26 7.45
N ASP A 267 -18.92 7.50 7.02
CA ASP A 267 -19.18 7.81 5.60
C ASP A 267 -17.99 7.40 4.72
N GLU A 268 -16.76 7.63 5.21
CA GLU A 268 -15.55 7.23 4.49
C GLU A 268 -15.33 5.71 4.46
N LEU A 269 -15.88 4.96 5.43
CA LEU A 269 -15.90 3.49 5.38
C LEU A 269 -16.92 2.99 4.36
N LEU A 270 -18.11 3.59 4.32
CA LEU A 270 -19.18 3.21 3.39
C LEU A 270 -18.82 3.48 1.92
N LYS A 271 -17.80 4.31 1.67
CA LYS A 271 -17.23 4.45 0.32
C LYS A 271 -16.47 3.22 -0.16
N VAL A 272 -16.00 2.33 0.72
CA VAL A 272 -15.14 1.18 0.36
C VAL A 272 -15.64 -0.17 0.88
N TYR A 273 -16.69 -0.17 1.69
CA TYR A 273 -17.31 -1.37 2.27
C TYR A 273 -18.82 -1.19 2.31
N SER A 274 -19.57 -2.28 2.11
CA SER A 274 -21.01 -2.27 2.38
C SER A 274 -21.28 -2.21 3.90
N GLU A 275 -22.47 -1.76 4.27
CA GLU A 275 -22.89 -1.78 5.67
C GLU A 275 -22.99 -3.22 6.20
N SER A 276 -23.51 -4.14 5.39
CA SER A 276 -23.55 -5.57 5.69
C SER A 276 -22.17 -6.17 6.00
N GLU A 277 -21.13 -5.80 5.25
CA GLU A 277 -19.76 -6.21 5.54
C GLU A 277 -19.31 -5.65 6.89
N LEU A 278 -19.52 -4.35 7.13
CA LEU A 278 -19.08 -3.71 8.35
C LEU A 278 -19.75 -4.31 9.60
N ARG A 279 -21.04 -4.67 9.53
CA ARG A 279 -21.82 -5.27 10.63
C ARG A 279 -21.17 -6.51 11.23
N GLU A 280 -20.45 -7.28 10.41
CA GLU A 280 -19.77 -8.52 10.81
C GLU A 280 -18.34 -8.29 11.35
N THR A 281 -17.98 -7.04 11.66
CA THR A 281 -16.61 -6.67 12.04
C THR A 281 -16.51 -6.08 13.45
N PRO A 282 -15.36 -6.23 14.13
CA PRO A 282 -15.05 -5.51 15.36
C PRO A 282 -15.26 -3.99 15.32
N VAL A 283 -15.16 -3.35 14.14
CA VAL A 283 -15.38 -1.89 14.00
C VAL A 283 -16.83 -1.53 14.32
N TRP A 284 -17.80 -2.37 13.96
CA TRP A 284 -19.23 -2.13 14.17
C TRP A 284 -19.65 -2.08 15.65
N GLN A 285 -18.89 -2.72 16.53
CA GLN A 285 -19.10 -2.62 17.98
C GLN A 285 -18.99 -1.15 18.46
N TYR A 286 -18.26 -0.32 17.71
CA TYR A 286 -18.07 1.11 17.99
C TYR A 286 -18.85 2.03 17.04
N ARG A 287 -19.87 1.51 16.33
CA ARG A 287 -20.63 2.24 15.30
C ARG A 287 -21.14 3.62 15.76
N HIS A 288 -21.58 3.78 17.00
CA HIS A 288 -22.02 5.09 17.51
C HIS A 288 -20.92 6.16 17.44
N ARG A 289 -19.66 5.77 17.67
CA ARG A 289 -18.52 6.67 17.53
C ARG A 289 -18.05 6.80 16.08
N VAL A 290 -18.13 5.72 15.32
CA VAL A 290 -17.67 5.66 13.93
C VAL A 290 -18.58 6.51 13.01
N PHE A 291 -19.90 6.38 13.16
CA PHE A 291 -20.91 7.06 12.33
C PHE A 291 -21.52 8.29 13.00
N GLY A 292 -21.51 8.37 14.34
CA GLY A 292 -22.22 9.42 15.08
C GLY A 292 -21.36 10.61 15.52
N VAL A 293 -20.07 10.64 15.16
CA VAL A 293 -19.16 11.73 15.51
C VAL A 293 -18.55 12.30 14.24
N ASN A 294 -18.81 13.59 14.00
CA ASN A 294 -18.24 14.32 12.87
C ASN A 294 -16.72 14.40 13.01
N TRP A 295 -16.03 14.56 11.88
CA TRP A 295 -14.58 14.63 11.83
C TRP A 295 -14.06 15.88 12.57
N PHE A 296 -12.92 15.69 13.25
CA PHE A 296 -12.28 16.51 14.30
C PHE A 296 -12.84 16.36 15.73
#